data_AF-A0A8C3G3A5-F1
#
_entry.id   AF-A0A8C3G3A5-F1
#
_cell.length_a   1.000
_cell.length_b   1.000
_cell.length_c   1.000
_cell.angle_alpha   90.00
_cell.angle_beta   90.00
_cell.angle_gamma   90.00
#
_symmetry.space_group_name_H-M   'P 1'
#
loop_
_entity.id
_entity.type
_entity.pdbx_description
1 polymer ?
#
loop_
_entity_poly.entity_id
_entity_poly.type
_entity_poly.pdbx_seq_one_letter_code
_entity_poly.pdbx_strand_id
1 'polypeptide(L)'
;MGKNKKNKTNESGKQVDKSGRHSSDKKLQQRDGKAKPDHMEHIPFKLREIMKNKEKMKTGSMKAKKRKEAISPKGKPEDVKSGDIPVPHFKRGKSESVKAYLQRMENETQHVLFLTKNQIDRKPELDADGQEGPTDKGKSEKKKGHDTIRLQKLQQKKLDRQVAQIEKEMFIDTVPFGEVAMAPPFLSAKPKKAPVKSQKVPKELLLNSLLGHAVVSTTTPSMARQRIMEEERKRVVEAYRLLKKEKQKQHEARASNLEKLRNPQ
;
A
#
# COMPACT_ATOMS: atom_id res chain seq x y z
N MET A 1 -43.13 27.84 51.84
CA MET A 1 -42.74 27.81 53.27
C MET A 1 -41.95 26.53 53.50
N GLY A 2 -40.64 26.50 53.23
CA GLY A 2 -39.59 26.52 54.27
C GLY A 2 -39.06 25.09 54.50
N LYS A 3 -37.78 24.78 54.70
CA LYS A 3 -36.53 25.54 54.83
C LYS A 3 -35.37 24.63 54.41
N ASN A 4 -34.33 25.25 53.86
CA ASN A 4 -33.00 24.68 53.68
C ASN A 4 -32.34 24.40 55.04
N LYS A 5 -31.50 23.36 55.14
CA LYS A 5 -30.40 23.33 56.11
C LYS A 5 -29.17 22.63 55.52
N LYS A 6 -28.10 23.42 55.39
CA LYS A 6 -26.73 23.03 55.07
C LYS A 6 -26.04 22.64 56.37
N ASN A 7 -25.23 21.58 56.36
CA ASN A 7 -24.12 21.43 57.29
C ASN A 7 -22.83 21.28 56.48
N LYS A 8 -21.90 22.20 56.73
CA LYS A 8 -20.49 22.17 56.32
C LYS A 8 -19.68 21.69 57.52
N THR A 9 -18.70 20.83 57.28
CA THR A 9 -17.46 20.78 58.07
C THR A 9 -16.31 20.76 57.08
N ASN A 10 -15.40 21.72 57.28
CA ASN A 10 -14.18 21.90 56.51
C ASN A 10 -13.10 20.99 57.08
N GLU A 11 -12.30 20.35 56.21
CA GLU A 11 -10.90 20.10 56.53
C GLU A 11 -10.02 20.60 55.38
N SER A 12 -8.95 21.25 55.81
CA SER A 12 -8.04 22.12 55.10
C SER A 12 -6.84 21.35 54.54
N GLY A 13 -6.43 21.69 53.32
CA GLY A 13 -5.15 21.27 52.76
C GLY A 13 -4.83 21.94 51.44
N LYS A 14 -4.34 23.19 51.52
CA LYS A 14 -3.46 23.97 50.60
C LYS A 14 -3.57 23.71 49.09
N GLN A 15 -4.12 24.66 48.30
CA GLN A 15 -3.41 25.70 47.52
C GLN A 15 -2.38 25.12 46.52
N VAL A 16 -2.43 25.42 45.22
CA VAL A 16 -2.20 26.76 44.62
C VAL A 16 -2.93 26.92 43.27
N ASP A 17 -3.73 27.99 43.21
CA ASP A 17 -3.99 28.97 42.13
C ASP A 17 -3.99 28.52 40.65
N LYS A 18 -5.16 28.45 40.00
CA LYS A 18 -5.98 29.51 39.37
C LYS A 18 -5.53 29.95 37.96
N SER A 19 -6.53 29.88 37.08
CA SER A 19 -6.83 30.75 35.93
C SER A 19 -5.91 30.75 34.71
N GLY A 20 -6.37 30.03 33.68
CA GLY A 20 -6.85 30.61 32.41
C GLY A 20 -5.99 31.63 31.67
N ARG A 21 -5.56 31.28 30.46
CA ARG A 21 -5.89 32.00 29.22
C ARG A 21 -5.21 31.33 28.01
N HIS A 22 -6.00 31.16 26.95
CA HIS A 22 -5.50 31.10 25.59
C HIS A 22 -4.87 32.45 25.22
N SER A 23 -3.63 32.41 24.74
CA SER A 23 -2.95 33.37 23.85
C SER A 23 -1.45 33.08 23.99
N SER A 24 -0.61 32.98 22.97
CA SER A 24 -0.67 33.50 21.61
C SER A 24 0.47 32.85 20.85
N ASP A 25 0.27 32.66 19.55
CA ASP A 25 1.28 32.67 18.49
C ASP A 25 2.74 32.78 18.98
N LYS A 26 3.40 31.64 19.15
CA LYS A 26 4.85 31.61 18.97
C LYS A 26 5.08 31.87 17.49
N LYS A 27 5.21 33.16 17.13
CA LYS A 27 5.88 33.58 15.90
C LYS A 27 7.17 32.78 15.83
N LEU A 28 7.23 31.86 14.87
CA LEU A 28 8.49 31.32 14.40
C LEU A 28 9.30 32.53 13.99
N GLN A 29 10.30 32.89 14.79
CA GLN A 29 11.35 33.76 14.29
C GLN A 29 11.87 33.08 13.03
N GLN A 30 11.63 33.69 11.87
CA GLN A 30 12.40 33.39 10.68
C GLN A 30 13.83 33.75 11.05
N ARG A 31 14.58 32.76 11.52
CA ARG A 31 16.02 32.80 11.37
C ARG A 31 16.24 32.55 9.89
N ASP A 32 16.90 33.50 9.25
CA ASP A 32 17.62 33.30 7.99
C ASP A 32 18.75 32.31 8.25
N GLY A 33 18.37 31.06 8.53
CA GLY A 33 19.26 29.94 8.65
C GLY A 33 19.46 29.40 7.26
N LYS A 34 20.68 29.54 6.73
CA LYS A 34 21.19 28.73 5.62
C LYS A 34 20.57 27.33 5.73
N ALA A 35 19.91 26.87 4.66
CA ALA A 35 19.23 25.58 4.62
C ALA A 35 20.15 24.54 5.26
N LYS A 36 19.75 24.02 6.43
CA LYS A 36 20.57 23.02 7.13
C LYS A 36 20.79 21.88 6.14
N PRO A 37 22.02 21.35 6.02
CA PRO A 37 22.25 20.19 5.17
C PRO A 37 21.25 19.12 5.57
N ASP A 38 20.52 18.60 4.58
CA ASP A 38 19.41 17.69 4.82
C ASP A 38 19.93 16.49 5.63
N HIS A 39 19.54 16.42 6.90
CA HIS A 39 20.02 15.40 7.83
C HIS A 39 19.63 13.99 7.34
N MET A 40 18.67 13.90 6.42
CA MET A 40 18.28 12.67 5.73
C MET A 40 19.43 12.05 4.93
N GLU A 41 20.36 12.84 4.39
CA GLU A 41 21.43 12.33 3.52
C GLU A 41 22.51 11.56 4.29
N HIS A 42 22.68 11.84 5.58
CA HIS A 42 23.64 11.15 6.45
C HIS A 42 23.04 9.90 7.10
N ILE A 43 21.72 9.73 7.01
CA ILE A 43 21.02 8.57 7.54
C ILE A 43 21.08 7.46 6.49
N PRO A 44 21.48 6.22 6.86
CA PRO A 44 21.47 5.08 5.93
C PRO A 44 20.13 4.95 5.21
N PHE A 45 20.17 4.69 3.91
CA PHE A 45 19.00 4.60 3.02
C PHE A 45 17.90 3.74 3.61
N LYS A 46 18.25 2.62 4.25
CA LYS A 46 17.24 1.73 4.83
C LYS A 46 16.46 2.38 5.96
N LEU A 47 17.14 3.14 6.82
CA LEU A 47 16.50 3.88 7.91
C LEU A 47 15.71 5.08 7.36
N ARG A 48 16.24 5.77 6.35
CA ARG A 48 15.55 6.85 5.62
C ARG A 48 14.22 6.37 5.03
N GLU A 49 14.21 5.20 4.39
CA GLU A 49 13.00 4.57 3.82
C GLU A 49 11.95 4.25 4.90
N ILE A 50 12.38 3.68 6.03
CA ILE A 50 11.50 3.35 7.17
C ILE A 50 10.88 4.61 7.76
N MET A 51 11.68 5.67 7.97
CA MET A 51 11.20 6.95 8.48
C MET A 51 10.16 7.58 7.55
N LYS A 52 10.46 7.64 6.24
CA LYS A 52 9.54 8.16 5.22
C LYS A 52 8.23 7.35 5.16
N ASN A 53 8.30 6.03 5.29
CA ASN A 53 7.09 5.18 5.34
C ASN A 53 6.29 5.42 6.62
N LYS A 54 6.95 5.57 7.77
CA LYS A 54 6.30 5.92 9.04
C LYS A 54 5.60 7.27 8.96
N GLU A 55 6.18 8.27 8.30
CA GLU A 55 5.54 9.57 8.07
C GLU A 55 4.32 9.47 7.16
N LYS A 56 4.38 8.69 6.07
CA LYS A 56 3.22 8.40 5.21
C LYS A 56 2.09 7.72 5.99
N MET A 57 2.42 6.80 6.88
CA MET A 57 1.44 6.12 7.75
C MET A 57 0.84 7.08 8.79
N LYS A 58 1.64 8.00 9.34
CA LYS A 58 1.18 9.03 10.30
C LYS A 58 0.29 10.08 9.66
N THR A 59 0.60 10.49 8.43
CA THR A 59 -0.13 11.54 7.72
C THR A 59 -1.49 11.07 7.19
N GLY A 60 -1.70 9.76 7.08
CA GLY A 60 -3.00 9.15 6.79
C GLY A 60 -3.57 9.49 5.42
N SER A 61 -4.16 8.52 4.73
CA SER A 61 -4.91 8.77 3.49
C SER A 61 -6.23 9.50 3.79
N MET A 62 -6.18 10.79 4.15
CA MET A 62 -7.36 11.62 4.37
C MET A 62 -8.05 12.03 3.06
N LYS A 63 -8.30 11.13 2.12
CA LYS A 63 -9.17 11.39 0.96
C LYS A 63 -9.85 10.12 0.48
N ALA A 64 -11.10 9.91 0.91
CA ALA A 64 -12.21 9.38 0.09
C ALA A 64 -13.44 9.04 0.96
N LYS A 65 -14.03 10.03 1.63
CA LYS A 65 -15.47 9.94 1.92
C LYS A 65 -16.20 10.13 0.59
N LYS A 66 -16.58 9.01 -0.04
CA LYS A 66 -17.43 8.97 -1.22
C LYS A 66 -18.67 9.83 -0.99
N ARG A 67 -18.85 10.89 -1.77
CA ARG A 67 -20.17 11.53 -1.90
C ARG A 67 -21.06 10.52 -2.59
N LYS A 68 -22.20 10.19 -1.97
CA LYS A 68 -23.22 9.34 -2.59
C LYS A 68 -23.77 10.10 -3.80
N GLU A 69 -23.65 9.50 -4.98
CA GLU A 69 -24.34 9.95 -6.19
C GLU A 69 -25.84 9.94 -5.92
N ALA A 70 -26.46 11.10 -6.12
CA ALA A 70 -27.88 11.27 -5.98
C ALA A 70 -28.61 10.62 -7.16
N ILE A 71 -29.48 9.69 -6.80
CA ILE A 71 -30.68 9.20 -7.50
C ILE A 71 -30.99 9.94 -8.80
N SER A 72 -30.80 9.26 -9.93
CA SER A 72 -31.29 9.64 -11.26
C SER A 72 -32.83 9.68 -11.27
N PRO A 73 -33.49 10.72 -11.80
CA PRO A 73 -34.94 10.70 -11.96
C PRO A 73 -35.32 9.77 -13.13
N LYS A 74 -36.20 8.80 -12.84
CA LYS A 74 -36.90 7.99 -13.84
C LYS A 74 -37.93 8.88 -14.56
N GLY A 75 -37.65 9.26 -15.81
CA GLY A 75 -38.63 9.77 -16.77
C GLY A 75 -38.65 8.87 -18.00
N LYS A 76 -39.84 8.52 -18.49
CA LYS A 76 -40.02 7.63 -19.66
C LYS A 76 -39.50 8.29 -20.95
N PRO A 77 -39.11 7.49 -21.98
CA PRO A 77 -38.65 8.04 -23.24
C PRO A 77 -39.85 8.37 -24.14
N GLU A 78 -39.93 9.59 -24.64
CA GLU A 78 -40.60 9.89 -25.90
C GLU A 78 -39.56 10.42 -26.89
N ASP A 79 -39.41 9.70 -27.99
CA ASP A 79 -38.90 10.10 -29.31
C ASP A 79 -37.89 11.25 -29.38
N VAL A 80 -36.74 11.10 -28.70
CA VAL A 80 -35.59 11.96 -28.96
C VAL A 80 -34.70 11.25 -29.99
N LYS A 81 -34.71 11.76 -31.23
CA LYS A 81 -33.72 11.40 -32.25
C LYS A 81 -32.32 11.51 -31.63
N SER A 82 -31.56 10.42 -31.67
CA SER A 82 -30.28 10.23 -30.99
C SER A 82 -29.34 11.43 -31.15
N GLY A 83 -29.27 12.29 -30.13
CA GLY A 83 -28.27 13.34 -30.03
C GLY A 83 -28.77 14.67 -29.46
N ASP A 84 -30.07 14.96 -29.47
CA ASP A 84 -30.57 16.27 -29.05
C ASP A 84 -30.83 16.39 -27.54
N ILE A 85 -30.57 17.56 -26.95
CA ILE A 85 -30.78 17.77 -25.51
C ILE A 85 -32.28 17.86 -25.25
N PRO A 86 -32.85 17.06 -24.35
CA PRO A 86 -34.26 17.15 -24.02
C PRO A 86 -34.56 18.53 -23.39
N VAL A 87 -35.56 19.23 -23.93
CA VAL A 87 -36.00 20.53 -23.42
C VAL A 87 -36.97 20.30 -22.25
N PRO A 88 -36.61 20.65 -20.99
CA PRO A 88 -37.50 20.43 -19.85
C PRO A 88 -38.68 21.40 -19.85
N HIS A 89 -39.85 20.92 -19.46
CA HIS A 89 -41.05 21.76 -19.31
C HIS A 89 -41.24 22.19 -17.85
N PHE A 90 -40.97 23.46 -17.57
CA PHE A 90 -41.11 24.04 -16.22
C PHE A 90 -42.54 24.47 -15.94
N LYS A 91 -43.41 23.49 -15.65
CA LYS A 91 -44.75 23.73 -15.09
C LYS A 91 -44.82 23.14 -13.68
N ARG A 92 -45.37 23.90 -12.73
CA ARG A 92 -45.55 23.44 -11.35
C ARG A 92 -46.66 22.39 -11.29
N GLY A 93 -46.39 21.26 -10.63
CA GLY A 93 -47.39 20.20 -10.42
C GLY A 93 -48.53 20.65 -9.50
N LYS A 94 -49.71 20.02 -9.63
CA LYS A 94 -50.90 20.35 -8.82
C LYS A 94 -50.69 20.15 -7.31
N SER A 95 -49.90 19.14 -6.93
CA SER A 95 -49.59 18.76 -5.54
C SER A 95 -48.17 19.18 -5.11
N GLU A 96 -47.50 20.01 -5.90
CA GLU A 96 -46.11 20.39 -5.67
C GLU A 96 -46.01 21.70 -4.87
N SER A 97 -45.15 21.70 -3.86
CA SER A 97 -44.80 22.92 -3.13
C SER A 97 -43.90 23.83 -3.97
N VAL A 98 -43.98 25.16 -3.74
CA VAL A 98 -43.14 26.15 -4.45
C VAL A 98 -41.65 25.81 -4.34
N LYS A 99 -41.20 25.40 -3.17
CA LYS A 99 -39.80 25.06 -2.92
C LYS A 99 -39.36 23.82 -3.70
N ALA A 100 -40.20 22.80 -3.78
CA ALA A 100 -39.91 21.60 -4.56
C ALA A 100 -39.84 21.90 -6.06
N TYR A 101 -40.72 22.78 -6.55
CA TYR A 101 -40.71 23.23 -7.95
C TYR A 101 -39.40 23.94 -8.31
N LEU A 102 -38.98 24.90 -7.49
CA LEU A 102 -37.73 25.62 -7.69
C LEU A 102 -36.53 24.67 -7.68
N GLN A 103 -36.53 23.67 -6.78
CA GLN A 103 -35.46 22.69 -6.72
C GLN A 103 -35.42 21.75 -7.93
N ARG A 104 -36.57 21.30 -8.44
CA ARG A 104 -36.61 20.53 -9.69
C ARG A 104 -36.09 21.37 -10.85
N MET A 105 -36.57 22.60 -10.96
CA MET A 105 -36.21 23.53 -12.02
C MET A 105 -34.70 23.84 -12.02
N GLU A 106 -34.12 24.07 -10.85
CA GLU A 106 -32.67 24.23 -10.65
C GLU A 106 -31.90 22.98 -11.12
N ASN A 107 -32.31 21.78 -10.67
CA ASN A 107 -31.64 20.53 -11.02
C ASN A 107 -31.69 20.24 -12.53
N GLU A 108 -32.84 20.42 -13.16
CA GLU A 108 -33.03 20.22 -14.60
C GLU A 108 -32.22 21.24 -15.42
N THR A 109 -32.19 22.50 -14.98
CA THR A 109 -31.38 23.56 -15.61
C THR A 109 -29.89 23.23 -15.53
N GLN A 110 -29.40 22.80 -14.36
CA GLN A 110 -28.02 22.36 -14.18
C GLN A 110 -27.69 21.14 -15.05
N HIS A 111 -28.64 20.21 -15.18
CA HIS A 111 -28.45 19.02 -16.00
C HIS A 111 -28.38 19.35 -17.51
N VAL A 112 -29.29 20.19 -18.01
CA VAL A 112 -29.26 20.69 -19.39
C VAL A 112 -27.95 21.42 -19.66
N LEU A 113 -27.55 22.33 -18.76
CA LEU A 113 -26.28 23.06 -18.89
C LEU A 113 -25.07 22.12 -18.93
N PHE A 114 -25.09 21.04 -18.14
CA PHE A 114 -24.05 20.01 -18.19
C PHE A 114 -24.05 19.29 -19.54
N LEU A 115 -25.22 18.89 -20.06
CA LEU A 115 -25.31 18.25 -21.37
C LEU A 115 -24.79 19.17 -22.48
N THR A 116 -25.19 20.46 -22.49
CA THR A 116 -24.73 21.45 -23.47
C THR A 116 -23.22 21.61 -23.46
N LYS A 117 -22.59 21.69 -22.29
CA LYS A 117 -21.12 21.82 -22.17
C LYS A 117 -20.36 20.60 -22.70
N ASN A 118 -21.01 19.43 -22.73
CA ASN A 118 -20.43 18.20 -23.25
C ASN A 118 -20.81 17.92 -24.70
N GLN A 119 -21.64 18.77 -25.32
CA GLN A 119 -21.91 18.68 -26.74
C GLN A 119 -20.78 19.32 -27.53
N ILE A 120 -20.46 18.71 -28.66
CA ILE A 120 -19.55 19.27 -29.65
C ILE A 120 -20.31 20.40 -30.36
N ASP A 121 -19.63 21.50 -30.68
CA ASP A 121 -20.19 22.59 -31.49
C ASP A 121 -20.73 22.00 -32.80
N ARG A 122 -22.05 21.94 -32.93
CA ARG A 122 -22.67 21.53 -34.18
C ARG A 122 -22.37 22.60 -35.22
N LYS A 123 -21.73 22.20 -36.32
CA LYS A 123 -21.59 22.98 -37.54
C LYS A 123 -22.62 22.45 -38.54
N PRO A 124 -23.89 22.88 -38.43
CA PRO A 124 -24.95 22.39 -39.31
C PRO A 124 -24.73 22.77 -40.78
N GLU A 125 -23.82 23.69 -41.05
CA GLU A 125 -23.42 24.15 -42.39
C GLU A 125 -22.44 23.20 -43.12
N LEU A 126 -22.00 22.09 -42.49
CA LEU A 126 -21.01 21.14 -43.02
C LEU A 126 -21.66 19.77 -43.30
N ASP A 127 -21.50 19.26 -44.53
CA ASP A 127 -22.12 18.02 -45.01
C ASP A 127 -21.81 16.78 -44.14
N ALA A 128 -22.72 15.79 -44.18
CA ALA A 128 -22.78 14.64 -43.27
C ALA A 128 -21.49 13.79 -43.17
N ASP A 129 -20.62 13.81 -44.19
CA ASP A 129 -19.36 13.07 -44.22
C ASP A 129 -18.19 13.81 -43.54
N GLY A 130 -18.36 15.10 -43.20
CA GLY A 130 -17.37 15.91 -42.48
C GLY A 130 -17.55 15.95 -40.96
N GLN A 131 -18.62 15.32 -40.44
CA GLN A 131 -18.91 15.29 -39.00
C GLN A 131 -18.20 14.15 -38.24
N GLU A 132 -17.09 13.64 -38.76
CA GLU A 132 -16.11 12.95 -37.91
C GLU A 132 -15.36 13.98 -37.07
N GLY A 133 -16.05 14.52 -36.05
CA GLY A 133 -15.37 15.09 -34.89
C GLY A 133 -14.37 14.06 -34.37
N PRO A 134 -13.20 14.49 -33.86
CA PRO A 134 -12.08 13.61 -33.58
C PRO A 134 -12.58 12.47 -32.70
N THR A 135 -12.61 11.28 -33.28
CA THR A 135 -12.79 10.03 -32.55
C THR A 135 -11.54 9.86 -31.72
N ASP A 136 -11.47 10.57 -30.59
CA ASP A 136 -10.40 10.48 -29.63
C ASP A 136 -10.43 9.07 -29.04
N LYS A 137 -9.76 8.14 -29.73
CA LYS A 137 -9.29 6.85 -29.21
C LYS A 137 -8.22 7.04 -28.13
N GLY A 138 -8.22 8.20 -27.47
CA GLY A 138 -7.33 8.57 -26.40
C GLY A 138 -7.75 7.90 -25.11
N LYS A 139 -6.76 7.42 -24.36
CA LYS A 139 -6.97 6.91 -22.99
C LYS A 139 -7.70 7.98 -22.16
N SER A 140 -8.64 7.55 -21.31
CA SER A 140 -9.29 8.44 -20.34
C SER A 140 -8.24 9.19 -19.51
N GLU A 141 -8.55 10.42 -19.09
CA GLU A 141 -7.66 11.26 -18.30
C GLU A 141 -7.13 10.55 -17.05
N LYS A 142 -8.02 9.79 -16.38
CA LYS A 142 -7.68 8.92 -15.25
C LYS A 142 -6.64 7.86 -15.60
N LYS A 143 -6.72 7.28 -16.80
CA LYS A 143 -5.76 6.28 -17.28
C LYS A 143 -4.42 6.92 -17.64
N LYS A 144 -4.41 8.12 -18.23
CA LYS A 144 -3.18 8.91 -18.44
C LYS A 144 -2.49 9.21 -17.10
N GLY A 145 -3.24 9.67 -16.10
CA GLY A 145 -2.71 9.91 -14.74
C GLY A 145 -2.18 8.65 -14.05
N HIS A 146 -2.82 7.49 -14.24
CA HIS A 146 -2.30 6.23 -13.70
C HIS A 146 -0.98 5.83 -14.38
N ASP A 147 -0.89 5.97 -15.69
CA ASP A 147 0.30 5.61 -16.46
C ASP A 147 1.49 6.54 -16.10
N THR A 148 1.26 7.84 -15.87
CA THR A 148 2.30 8.77 -15.40
C THR A 148 2.79 8.46 -13.99
N ILE A 149 1.87 8.19 -13.04
CA ILE A 149 2.23 7.79 -11.66
C ILE A 149 3.05 6.49 -11.68
N ARG A 150 2.69 5.53 -12.54
CA ARG A 150 3.44 4.27 -12.69
C ARG A 150 4.85 4.53 -13.20
N LEU A 151 5.02 5.42 -14.16
CA LEU A 151 6.33 5.79 -14.71
C LEU A 151 7.22 6.47 -13.65
N GLN A 152 6.66 7.42 -12.89
CA GLN A 152 7.37 8.11 -11.81
C GLN A 152 7.85 7.14 -10.73
N LYS A 153 7.00 6.18 -10.32
CA LYS A 153 7.39 5.12 -9.36
C LYS A 153 8.54 4.26 -9.89
N LEU A 154 8.54 3.95 -11.18
CA LEU A 154 9.60 3.14 -11.79
C LEU A 154 10.93 3.90 -11.79
N GLN A 155 10.91 5.19 -12.14
CA GLN A 155 12.09 6.05 -12.10
C GLN A 155 12.63 6.19 -10.66
N GLN A 156 11.76 6.46 -9.70
CA GLN A 156 12.13 6.55 -8.28
C GLN A 156 12.78 5.24 -7.79
N LYS A 157 12.20 4.08 -8.12
CA LYS A 157 12.77 2.78 -7.75
C LYS A 157 14.16 2.53 -8.36
N LYS A 158 14.46 3.09 -9.53
CA LYS A 158 15.80 2.99 -10.14
C LYS A 158 16.82 3.83 -9.36
N LEU A 159 16.46 5.07 -9.01
CA LEU A 159 17.33 5.93 -8.20
C LEU A 159 17.57 5.33 -6.81
N ASP A 160 16.50 4.85 -6.16
CA ASP A 160 16.57 4.18 -4.86
C ASP A 160 17.51 2.96 -4.88
N ARG A 161 17.51 2.19 -5.98
CA ARG A 161 18.43 1.05 -6.16
C ARG A 161 19.88 1.49 -6.32
N GLN A 162 20.13 2.56 -7.07
CA GLN A 162 21.48 3.10 -7.26
C GLN A 162 22.04 3.62 -5.92
N VAL A 163 21.25 4.39 -5.16
CA VAL A 163 21.64 4.86 -3.83
C VAL A 163 21.94 3.68 -2.90
N ALA A 164 21.08 2.66 -2.89
CA ALA A 164 21.31 1.47 -2.08
C ALA A 164 22.55 0.65 -2.50
N GLN A 165 22.97 0.71 -3.76
CA GLN A 165 24.23 0.07 -4.22
C GLN A 165 25.43 0.86 -3.75
N ILE A 166 25.42 2.19 -3.95
CA ILE A 166 26.49 3.10 -3.52
C ILE A 166 26.70 2.98 -2.01
N GLU A 167 25.64 2.99 -1.21
CA GLU A 167 25.77 2.81 0.23
C GLU A 167 26.34 1.45 0.61
N LYS A 168 25.92 0.37 -0.06
CA LYS A 168 26.51 -0.95 0.20
C LYS A 168 28.00 -0.94 -0.05
N GLU A 169 28.45 -0.31 -1.13
CA GLU A 169 29.88 -0.16 -1.43
C GLU A 169 30.61 0.68 -0.38
N MET A 170 29.99 1.77 0.11
CA MET A 170 30.55 2.60 1.17
C MET A 170 30.71 1.88 2.52
N PHE A 171 29.84 0.91 2.84
CA PHE A 171 29.86 0.18 4.10
C PHE A 171 30.54 -1.19 4.01
N ILE A 172 31.34 -1.45 2.98
CA ILE A 172 32.23 -2.62 2.91
C ILE A 172 33.55 -2.27 3.58
N ASP A 173 33.72 -2.67 4.84
CA ASP A 173 35.02 -2.67 5.49
C ASP A 173 35.84 -3.86 4.98
N THR A 174 36.81 -3.57 4.12
CA THR A 174 37.78 -4.58 3.65
C THR A 174 38.82 -4.77 4.75
N VAL A 175 38.50 -5.60 5.74
CA VAL A 175 39.47 -6.03 6.76
C VAL A 175 40.34 -7.13 6.13
N PRO A 176 41.66 -6.94 6.00
CA PRO A 176 42.54 -8.02 5.55
C PRO A 176 42.41 -9.18 6.54
N PHE A 177 42.06 -10.36 6.04
CA PHE A 177 41.98 -11.55 6.88
C PHE A 177 43.41 -11.94 7.32
N GLY A 178 43.79 -11.53 8.53
CA GLY A 178 45.10 -11.75 9.13
C GLY A 178 45.12 -11.13 10.53
N GLU A 179 45.43 -11.95 11.53
CA GLU A 179 45.36 -11.65 12.97
C GLU A 179 43.95 -11.41 13.55
N VAL A 180 42.91 -12.04 12.99
CA VAL A 180 41.76 -12.40 13.84
C VAL A 180 42.18 -13.65 14.61
N ALA A 181 42.40 -13.51 15.91
CA ALA A 181 42.53 -14.66 16.80
C ALA A 181 41.24 -15.50 16.71
N MET A 182 41.28 -16.58 15.91
CA MET A 182 40.11 -17.42 15.65
C MET A 182 39.62 -18.18 16.88
N ALA A 183 40.48 -18.29 17.89
CA ALA A 183 40.12 -18.72 19.22
C ALA A 183 40.40 -17.55 20.17
N PRO A 184 39.53 -17.31 21.17
CA PRO A 184 39.91 -16.46 22.29
C PRO A 184 41.23 -17.00 22.89
N PRO A 185 42.12 -16.13 23.41
CA PRO A 185 43.35 -16.58 24.04
C PRO A 185 43.03 -17.62 25.11
N PHE A 186 43.62 -18.80 24.99
CA PHE A 186 43.42 -19.90 25.92
C PHE A 186 44.17 -19.60 27.22
N LEU A 187 43.42 -19.30 28.28
CA LEU A 187 43.97 -19.21 29.63
C LEU A 187 44.29 -20.63 30.12
N SER A 188 45.57 -21.02 30.04
CA SER A 188 46.06 -22.32 30.59
C SER A 188 46.17 -22.33 32.13
N ALA A 189 45.83 -21.22 32.78
CA ALA A 189 45.87 -21.09 34.23
C ALA A 189 44.73 -21.87 34.88
N LYS A 190 45.08 -22.93 35.64
CA LYS A 190 44.11 -23.67 36.46
C LYS A 190 43.56 -22.74 37.55
N PRO A 191 42.23 -22.62 37.73
CA PRO A 191 41.67 -21.88 38.85
C PRO A 191 42.15 -22.52 40.17
N LYS A 192 42.76 -21.72 41.05
CA LYS A 192 43.49 -22.17 42.26
C LYS A 192 42.69 -23.06 43.24
N LYS A 193 41.36 -23.19 43.08
CA LYS A 193 40.47 -23.94 44.00
C LYS A 193 39.48 -24.90 43.32
N ALA A 194 39.68 -25.30 42.06
CA ALA A 194 38.77 -26.25 41.43
C ALA A 194 39.06 -27.71 41.84
N PRO A 195 38.09 -28.46 42.39
CA PRO A 195 38.26 -29.89 42.63
C PRO A 195 38.33 -30.65 41.29
N VAL A 196 39.39 -31.42 41.10
CA VAL A 196 39.55 -32.31 39.93
C VAL A 196 38.57 -33.47 40.07
N LYS A 197 37.41 -33.37 39.42
CA LYS A 197 36.46 -34.48 39.35
C LYS A 197 36.98 -35.49 38.33
N SER A 198 37.15 -36.74 38.77
CA SER A 198 37.54 -37.86 37.92
C SER A 198 36.47 -38.13 36.86
N GLN A 199 36.97 -38.40 35.67
CA GLN A 199 36.30 -38.41 34.39
C GLN A 199 35.45 -39.67 34.20
N LYS A 200 34.17 -39.68 34.63
CA LYS A 200 33.19 -40.74 34.28
C LYS A 200 31.73 -40.26 34.22
N VAL A 201 31.46 -39.09 33.62
CA VAL A 201 30.09 -38.72 33.25
C VAL A 201 30.03 -38.63 31.72
N PRO A 202 29.13 -39.36 31.04
CA PRO A 202 28.97 -39.22 29.60
C PRO A 202 28.58 -37.77 29.29
N LYS A 203 29.29 -37.13 28.35
CA LYS A 203 29.07 -35.75 27.92
C LYS A 203 27.81 -35.62 27.06
N GLU A 204 26.71 -36.21 27.51
CA GLU A 204 25.42 -36.13 26.85
C GLU A 204 24.54 -35.18 27.66
N LEU A 205 23.84 -34.28 26.97
CA LEU A 205 22.91 -33.37 27.64
C LEU A 205 21.83 -34.21 28.29
N LEU A 206 21.61 -34.01 29.59
CA LEU A 206 20.58 -34.70 30.39
C LEU A 206 19.21 -34.69 29.68
N LEU A 207 18.89 -33.58 29.00
CA LEU A 207 17.67 -33.42 28.21
C LEU A 207 17.50 -34.49 27.12
N ASN A 208 18.59 -34.91 26.46
CA ASN A 208 18.54 -35.93 25.41
C ASN A 208 18.20 -37.31 25.99
N SER A 209 18.68 -37.60 27.21
CA SER A 209 18.32 -38.81 27.96
C SER A 209 16.85 -38.81 28.39
N LEU A 210 16.29 -37.65 28.77
CA LEU A 210 14.89 -37.53 29.18
C LEU A 210 13.91 -37.59 28.00
N LEU A 211 14.30 -37.00 26.86
CA LEU A 211 13.43 -36.93 25.69
C LEU A 211 13.55 -38.16 24.76
N GLY A 212 14.48 -39.08 25.03
CA GLY A 212 14.70 -40.27 24.20
C GLY A 212 15.18 -39.98 22.78
N HIS A 213 15.57 -38.74 22.49
CA HIS A 213 16.09 -38.35 21.19
C HIS A 213 17.59 -38.65 21.15
N ALA A 214 17.93 -39.78 20.53
CA ALA A 214 19.27 -39.97 19.99
C ALA A 214 19.56 -38.82 19.02
N VAL A 215 20.68 -38.14 19.21
CA VAL A 215 21.09 -36.95 18.45
C VAL A 215 20.92 -37.24 16.96
N VAL A 216 19.89 -36.69 16.34
CA VAL A 216 19.77 -36.70 14.87
C VAL A 216 20.96 -35.89 14.41
N SER A 217 21.98 -36.61 13.96
CA SER A 217 23.25 -36.04 13.60
C SER A 217 23.04 -34.90 12.61
N THR A 218 23.51 -33.70 12.96
CA THR A 218 23.60 -32.56 12.06
C THR A 218 24.71 -32.74 11.01
N THR A 219 25.21 -33.97 10.84
CA THR A 219 26.19 -34.31 9.82
C THR A 219 25.58 -34.22 8.44
N THR A 220 26.38 -33.70 7.52
CA THR A 220 26.10 -33.76 6.09
C THR A 220 25.81 -35.21 5.70
N PRO A 221 24.71 -35.48 4.96
CA PRO A 221 24.39 -36.84 4.55
C PRO A 221 25.53 -37.41 3.72
N SER A 222 25.82 -38.71 3.85
CA SER A 222 26.87 -39.38 3.08
C SER A 222 26.70 -39.15 1.57
N MET A 223 27.79 -39.15 0.80
CA MET A 223 27.77 -38.94 -0.66
C MET A 223 26.77 -39.86 -1.38
N ALA A 224 26.63 -41.11 -0.94
CA ALA A 224 25.65 -42.05 -1.48
C ALA A 224 24.21 -41.59 -1.24
N ARG A 225 23.91 -41.11 -0.03
CA ARG A 225 22.59 -40.58 0.33
C ARG A 225 22.27 -39.29 -0.41
N GLN A 226 23.26 -38.43 -0.64
CA GLN A 226 23.10 -37.22 -1.45
C GLN A 226 22.70 -37.57 -2.90
N ARG A 227 23.37 -38.54 -3.51
CA ARG A 227 23.05 -39.01 -4.87
C ARG A 227 21.61 -39.51 -4.98
N ILE A 228 21.15 -40.30 -4.01
CA ILE A 228 19.75 -40.79 -3.97
C ILE A 228 18.78 -39.61 -3.86
N MET A 229 19.04 -38.66 -2.96
CA MET A 229 18.17 -37.49 -2.80
C MET A 229 18.14 -36.60 -4.06
N GLU A 230 19.26 -36.46 -4.76
CA GLU A 230 19.34 -35.68 -5.99
C GLU A 230 18.62 -36.36 -7.16
N GLU A 231 18.72 -37.69 -7.27
CA GLU A 231 17.98 -38.46 -8.28
C GLU A 231 16.47 -38.34 -8.06
N GLU A 232 16.01 -38.48 -6.81
CA GLU A 232 14.61 -38.28 -6.45
C GLU A 232 14.14 -36.85 -6.79
N ARG A 233 14.96 -35.84 -6.49
CA ARG A 233 14.66 -34.45 -6.88
C ARG A 233 14.52 -34.30 -8.40
N LYS A 234 15.40 -34.91 -9.19
CA LYS A 234 15.33 -34.87 -10.65
C LYS A 234 14.05 -35.53 -11.16
N ARG A 235 13.71 -36.73 -10.67
CA ARG A 235 12.48 -37.43 -11.03
C ARG A 235 11.22 -36.61 -10.73
N VAL A 236 11.15 -36.00 -9.55
CA VAL A 236 10.00 -35.15 -9.16
C VAL A 236 9.89 -33.92 -10.06
N VAL A 237 11.01 -33.27 -10.39
CA VAL A 237 11.01 -32.08 -11.26
C VAL A 237 10.58 -32.43 -12.68
N GLU A 238 11.02 -33.57 -13.22
CA GLU A 238 10.61 -34.05 -14.53
C GLU A 238 9.12 -34.39 -14.56
N ALA A 239 8.62 -35.12 -13.56
CA ALA A 239 7.20 -35.42 -13.41
C ALA A 239 6.35 -34.13 -13.34
N TYR A 240 6.80 -33.14 -12.56
CA TYR A 240 6.14 -31.84 -12.47
C TYR A 240 6.13 -31.09 -13.81
N ARG A 241 7.24 -31.12 -14.58
CA ARG A 241 7.32 -30.50 -15.91
C ARG A 241 6.35 -31.15 -16.89
N LEU A 242 6.24 -32.47 -16.88
CA LEU A 242 5.30 -33.21 -17.73
C LEU A 242 3.85 -32.83 -17.39
N LEU A 243 3.49 -32.87 -16.11
CA LEU A 243 2.15 -32.50 -15.63
C LEU A 243 1.80 -31.04 -15.97
N LYS A 244 2.79 -30.14 -15.91
CA LYS A 244 2.59 -28.73 -16.29
C LYS A 244 2.35 -28.57 -17.80
N LYS A 245 3.08 -29.31 -18.64
CA LYS A 245 2.85 -29.32 -20.10
C LYS A 245 1.47 -29.85 -20.45
N GLU A 246 1.02 -30.91 -19.78
CA GLU A 246 -0.31 -31.48 -20.00
C GLU A 246 -1.42 -30.47 -19.66
N LYS A 247 -1.33 -29.83 -18.48
CA LYS A 247 -2.28 -28.77 -18.09
C LYS A 247 -2.33 -27.62 -19.08
N GLN A 248 -1.18 -27.24 -19.65
CA GLN A 248 -1.14 -26.20 -20.67
C GLN A 248 -1.87 -26.63 -21.95
N LYS A 249 -1.61 -27.84 -22.46
CA LYS A 249 -2.34 -28.39 -23.61
C LYS A 249 -3.84 -28.48 -23.37
N GLN A 250 -4.26 -28.90 -22.17
CA GLN A 250 -5.68 -28.92 -21.81
C GLN A 250 -6.29 -27.51 -21.80
N HIS A 251 -5.56 -26.50 -21.34
CA HIS A 251 -6.01 -25.11 -21.37
C HIS A 251 -6.12 -24.57 -22.80
N GLU A 252 -5.15 -24.88 -23.67
CA GLU A 252 -5.18 -24.51 -25.10
C GLU A 252 -6.34 -25.23 -25.84
N ALA A 253 -6.59 -26.50 -25.56
CA ALA A 253 -7.74 -27.23 -26.08
C ALA A 253 -9.07 -26.64 -25.59
N ARG A 254 -9.17 -26.26 -24.32
CA ARG A 254 -10.36 -25.56 -23.78
C ARG A 254 -10.55 -24.19 -24.44
N ALA A 255 -9.49 -23.42 -24.60
CA ALA A 255 -9.54 -22.11 -25.23
C ALA A 255 -9.97 -22.20 -26.70
N SER A 256 -9.40 -23.13 -27.47
CA SER A 256 -9.82 -23.35 -28.86
C SER A 256 -11.25 -23.86 -28.98
N ASN A 257 -11.72 -24.72 -28.07
CA ASN A 257 -13.13 -25.13 -28.03
C ASN A 257 -14.07 -23.95 -27.69
N LEU A 258 -13.66 -23.04 -26.80
CA LEU A 258 -14.42 -21.82 -26.51
C LEU A 258 -14.47 -20.87 -27.71
N GLU A 259 -13.39 -20.75 -28.48
CA GLU A 259 -13.39 -19.96 -29.72
C GLU A 259 -14.32 -20.55 -30.78
N LYS A 260 -14.34 -21.88 -30.95
CA LYS A 260 -15.30 -22.56 -31.84
C LYS A 260 -16.75 -22.34 -31.43
N LEU A 261 -17.05 -22.31 -30.13
CA LEU A 261 -18.39 -22.00 -29.63
C LEU A 261 -18.78 -20.52 -29.82
N ARG A 262 -17.79 -19.61 -29.83
CA ARG A 262 -18.02 -18.18 -30.02
C ARG A 262 -18.27 -17.81 -31.49
N ASN A 263 -17.68 -18.57 -32.42
CA ASN A 263 -17.84 -18.41 -33.86
C ASN A 263 -18.35 -19.72 -34.48
N PRO A 264 -19.63 -20.10 -34.28
CA PRO A 264 -20.21 -21.23 -34.98
C PRO A 264 -20.30 -20.90 -36.48
N GLN A 265 -19.77 -21.78 -37.32
CA GLN A 265 -20.03 -21.77 -38.77
C GLN A 265 -21.47 -22.19 -39.05
#